data_AF-E2C3L8-F1
#
_entry.id   AF-E2C3L8-F1
#
_cell.length_a   1.000
_cell.length_b   1.000
_cell.length_c   1.000
_cell.angle_alpha   90.00
_cell.angle_beta   90.00
_cell.angle_gamma   90.00
#
_symmetry.space_group_name_H-M   'P 1'
#
loop_
_entity.id
_entity.type
_entity.pdbx_description
1 polymer ?
#
loop_
_entity_poly.entity_id
_entity_poly.type
_entity_poly.pdbx_seq_one_letter_code
_entity_poly.pdbx_strand_id
1 'polypeptide(L)'
;KEYLRGILLHYFFQKESAVEAHRILVETYGDHALSETTCRDWFKNNDFDVEDKERSGAPKKFEDEELEALLDEDPCQTQNELAESLG
;
A
#
# COMPACT_ATOMS: atom_id res chain seq x y z
N LYS A 1 -10.05 0.81 0.24
CA LYS A 1 -10.29 -0.15 1.35
C LYS A 1 -10.05 0.45 2.73
N GLU A 2 -9.41 1.62 2.82
CA GLU A 2 -9.18 2.37 4.08
C GLU A 2 -10.46 2.55 4.90
N TYR A 3 -11.57 2.95 4.28
CA TYR A 3 -12.85 3.09 4.99
C TYR A 3 -13.31 1.80 5.69
N LEU A 4 -13.08 0.62 5.10
CA LEU A 4 -13.43 -0.69 5.72
C LEU A 4 -12.52 -0.99 6.91
N ARG A 5 -11.24 -0.60 6.87
CA ARG A 5 -10.33 -0.71 8.01
C ARG A 5 -10.74 0.25 9.14
N GLY A 6 -11.21 1.46 8.83
CA GLY A 6 -11.79 2.38 9.81
C GLY A 6 -13.04 1.81 10.50
N ILE A 7 -13.88 1.09 9.76
CA ILE A 7 -15.03 0.38 10.32
C ILE A 7 -14.59 -0.78 11.22
N LEU A 8 -13.58 -1.57 10.81
CA LEU A 8 -13.00 -2.61 11.66
C LEU A 8 -12.42 -2.05 12.95
N LEU A 9 -11.77 -0.88 12.90
CA LEU A 9 -11.25 -0.17 14.07
C LEU A 9 -12.38 0.20 15.04
N HIS A 10 -13.51 0.69 14.52
CA HIS A 10 -14.69 1.01 15.32
C HIS A 10 -15.25 -0.22 16.04
N TYR A 11 -15.34 -1.38 15.37
CA TYR A 11 -15.79 -2.63 15.99
C TYR A 11 -14.78 -3.18 17.01
N PHE A 12 -13.48 -3.06 16.72
CA PHE A 12 -12.43 -3.45 17.64
C PHE A 12 -12.52 -2.68 18.97
N PHE A 13 -12.73 -1.36 18.92
CA PHE A 13 -12.90 -0.54 20.13
C PHE A 13 -14.18 -0.85 20.89
N GLN A 14 -15.23 -1.31 20.20
CA GLN A 14 -16.46 -1.83 20.82
C GLN A 14 -16.30 -3.22 21.45
N LYS A 15 -15.11 -3.83 21.40
CA LYS A 15 -14.83 -5.19 21.89
C LYS A 15 -15.58 -6.28 21.13
N GLU A 16 -16.00 -5.99 19.91
CA GLU A 16 -16.56 -7.00 19.02
C GLU A 16 -15.48 -7.97 18.56
N SER A 17 -15.87 -9.18 18.17
CA SER A 17 -14.94 -10.16 17.60
C SER A 17 -14.73 -9.90 16.11
N ALA A 18 -13.60 -10.34 15.55
CA ALA A 18 -13.34 -10.24 14.11
C ALA A 18 -14.40 -10.98 13.26
N VAL A 19 -14.98 -12.06 13.80
CA VAL A 19 -16.05 -12.83 13.15
C VAL A 19 -17.34 -12.02 13.10
N GLU A 20 -17.66 -11.34 14.20
CA GLU A 20 -18.85 -10.50 14.30
C GLU A 20 -18.73 -9.26 13.40
N ALA A 21 -17.57 -8.60 13.44
CA ALA A 21 -17.27 -7.49 12.53
C ALA A 21 -17.35 -7.91 11.05
N HIS A 22 -16.86 -9.11 10.70
CA HIS A 22 -17.00 -9.66 9.35
C HIS A 22 -18.48 -9.90 8.98
N ARG A 23 -19.28 -10.48 9.88
CA ARG A 23 -20.72 -10.69 9.66
C ARG A 23 -21.43 -9.39 9.34
N ILE A 24 -21.21 -8.36 10.15
CA ILE A 24 -21.83 -7.04 9.95
C ILE A 24 -21.34 -6.38 8.65
N LEU A 25 -20.06 -6.52 8.31
CA LEU A 25 -19.52 -6.02 7.05
C LEU A 25 -20.17 -6.69 5.84
N VAL A 26 -20.34 -8.01 5.86
CA VAL A 26 -21.02 -8.75 4.77
C VAL A 26 -22.49 -8.36 4.68
N GLU A 27 -23.19 -8.22 5.81
CA GLU A 27 -24.59 -7.79 5.83
C GLU A 27 -24.78 -6.37 5.28
N THR A 28 -23.84 -5.46 5.57
CA THR A 28 -23.94 -4.05 5.18
C THR A 28 -23.43 -3.79 3.77
N TYR A 29 -22.34 -4.44 3.35
CA TYR A 29 -21.61 -4.13 2.12
C TYR A 29 -21.62 -5.26 1.09
N GLY A 30 -22.15 -6.44 1.41
CA GLY A 30 -22.23 -7.59 0.51
C GLY A 30 -20.87 -7.97 -0.07
N ASP A 31 -20.81 -8.07 -1.40
CA ASP A 31 -19.60 -8.45 -2.15
C ASP A 31 -18.44 -7.45 -2.01
N HIS A 32 -18.69 -6.24 -1.51
CA HIS A 32 -17.65 -5.23 -1.26
C HIS A 32 -17.01 -5.35 0.13
N ALA A 33 -17.48 -6.30 0.96
CA ALA A 33 -16.93 -6.54 2.28
C ALA A 33 -15.49 -7.11 2.23
N LEU A 34 -14.76 -6.94 3.33
CA LEU A 34 -13.48 -7.63 3.52
C LEU A 34 -13.72 -9.12 3.77
N SER A 35 -12.79 -9.96 3.33
CA SER A 35 -12.83 -11.39 3.68
C SER A 35 -12.64 -11.60 5.19
N GLU A 36 -13.21 -12.67 5.73
CA GLU A 36 -13.04 -13.04 7.14
C GLU A 36 -11.56 -13.15 7.54
N THR A 37 -10.74 -13.73 6.66
CA THR A 37 -9.28 -13.81 6.86
C THR A 37 -8.64 -12.44 7.04
N THR A 38 -9.03 -11.46 6.21
CA THR A 38 -8.54 -10.08 6.32
C THR A 38 -8.99 -9.44 7.64
N CYS A 39 -10.24 -9.64 8.07
CA CYS A 39 -10.73 -9.13 9.35
C CYS A 39 -9.94 -9.73 10.53
N ARG A 40 -9.72 -11.06 10.54
CA ARG A 40 -8.98 -11.75 11.61
C ARG A 40 -7.53 -11.29 11.69
N ASP A 41 -6.85 -11.14 10.56
CA ASP A 41 -5.44 -10.73 10.56
C ASP A 41 -5.28 -9.26 10.95
N TRP A 42 -6.22 -8.40 10.55
CA TRP A 42 -6.24 -7.00 10.98
C TRP A 42 -6.40 -6.89 12.50
N PHE A 43 -7.32 -7.64 13.11
CA PHE A 43 -7.54 -7.66 14.57
C PHE A 43 -6.33 -8.18 15.37
N LYS A 44 -5.45 -9.01 14.77
CA LYS A 44 -4.24 -9.53 15.41
C LYS A 44 -3.08 -8.54 15.39
N ASN A 45 -2.95 -7.77 14.32
CA ASN A 45 -1.79 -6.91 14.12
C ASN A 45 -1.75 -5.73 15.11
N ASN A 46 -2.88 -5.43 15.79
CA ASN A 46 -3.02 -4.32 16.74
C ASN A 46 -2.42 -3.01 16.20
N ASP A 47 -2.47 -2.88 14.87
CA ASP A 47 -1.99 -1.76 14.09
C ASP A 47 -3.23 -1.00 13.65
N PHE A 48 -3.46 0.14 14.28
CA PHE A 48 -4.63 0.97 14.06
C PHE A 48 -4.45 1.94 12.91
N ASP A 49 -3.28 1.90 12.24
CA ASP A 49 -3.10 2.63 11.01
C ASP A 49 -4.06 2.10 9.94
N VAL A 50 -4.84 3.02 9.40
CA VAL A 50 -5.85 2.75 8.39
C VAL A 50 -5.24 2.92 7.00
N GLU A 51 -4.20 3.74 6.88
CA GLU A 51 -3.52 4.06 5.64
C GLU A 51 -2.75 2.84 5.11
N ASP A 52 -2.59 2.77 3.80
CA ASP A 52 -1.68 1.80 3.20
C ASP A 52 -0.24 2.22 3.50
N LYS A 53 0.52 1.32 4.14
CA LYS A 53 1.97 1.51 4.29
C LYS A 53 2.61 1.70 2.92
N GLU A 54 3.70 2.46 2.90
CA GLU A 54 4.52 2.63 1.72
C GLU A 54 4.84 1.26 1.11
N ARG A 55 4.44 1.08 -0.15
CA ARG A 55 4.67 -0.16 -0.85
C ARG A 55 6.12 -0.17 -1.29
N SER A 56 6.82 -1.28 -1.07
CA SER A 56 8.11 -1.49 -1.72
C SER A 56 7.87 -1.48 -3.23
N GLY A 57 8.26 -0.39 -3.89
CA GLY A 57 8.30 -0.31 -5.35
C GLY A 57 9.30 -1.28 -5.94
N ALA A 58 9.44 -1.26 -7.27
CA ALA A 58 10.58 -1.91 -7.89
C ALA A 58 11.87 -1.26 -7.36
N PRO A 59 12.94 -2.04 -7.13
CA PRO A 59 14.22 -1.46 -6.74
C PRO A 59 14.70 -0.48 -7.82
N LYS A 60 15.34 0.61 -7.40
CA LYS A 60 16.03 1.53 -8.32
C LYS A 60 17.06 0.73 -9.12
N LYS A 61 17.17 1.03 -10.42
CA LYS A 61 18.14 0.38 -11.32
C LYS A 61 19.47 1.12 -11.38
N PHE A 62 19.43 2.43 -11.19
CA PHE A 62 20.55 3.36 -11.15
C PHE A 62 20.22 4.44 -10.10
N GLU A 63 21.24 5.11 -9.59
CA GLU A 63 21.08 6.20 -8.62
C GLU A 63 20.82 7.54 -9.30
N ASP A 64 20.19 8.47 -8.60
CA ASP A 64 19.78 9.76 -9.19
C ASP A 64 21.03 10.60 -9.53
N GLU A 65 22.11 10.45 -8.76
CA GLU A 65 23.40 11.09 -8.99
C GLU A 65 24.10 10.60 -10.27
N GLU A 66 23.89 9.35 -10.67
CA GLU A 66 24.44 8.80 -11.92
C GLU A 66 23.77 9.45 -13.14
N LEU A 67 22.45 9.67 -13.06
CA LEU A 67 21.70 10.38 -14.10
C LEU A 67 22.07 11.87 -14.13
N GLU A 68 22.24 12.51 -12.97
CA GLU A 68 22.62 13.92 -12.86
C GLU A 68 24.01 14.18 -13.48
N ALA A 69 24.98 13.30 -13.22
CA ALA A 69 26.32 13.41 -13.79
C ALA A 69 26.33 13.37 -15.33
N LEU A 70 25.48 12.54 -15.96
CA LEU A 70 25.36 12.48 -17.43
C LEU A 70 24.76 13.76 -18.02
N LEU A 71 23.75 14.33 -17.35
CA LEU A 71 23.13 15.58 -17.78
C LEU A 71 24.05 16.80 -17.60
N ASP A 72 24.89 16.81 -16.57
CA ASP A 72 25.91 17.84 -16.36
C ASP A 72 27.04 17.78 -17.40
N GLU A 73 27.37 16.57 -17.88
CA GLU A 73 28.35 16.37 -18.96
C GLU A 73 27.80 16.83 -20.31
N ASP A 74 26.59 16.39 -20.68
CA ASP A 74 25.93 16.81 -21.90
C ASP A 74 24.40 16.95 -21.71
N PRO A 75 23.89 18.19 -21.58
CA PRO A 75 22.47 18.44 -21.39
C PRO A 75 21.63 18.20 -22.66
N CYS A 76 22.25 17.94 -23.81
CA CYS A 76 21.57 17.69 -25.08
C CYS A 76 21.37 16.20 -25.39
N GLN A 77 21.75 15.28 -24.49
CA GLN A 77 21.56 13.85 -24.67
C GLN A 77 20.08 13.47 -24.83
N THR A 78 19.85 12.46 -25.66
CA THR A 78 18.52 11.87 -25.85
C THR A 78 18.24 10.79 -24.79
N GLN A 79 16.96 10.52 -24.53
CA GLN A 79 16.56 9.47 -23.58
C GLN A 79 17.08 8.08 -23.97
N ASN A 80 17.29 7.81 -25.27
CA ASN A 80 17.84 6.53 -25.72
C ASN A 80 19.32 6.39 -25.33
N GLU A 81 20.11 7.45 -25.50
CA GLU A 81 21.53 7.46 -25.12
C GLU A 81 21.70 7.34 -23.60
N LEU A 82 20.85 8.02 -22.83
CA LEU A 82 20.78 7.87 -21.36
C LEU A 82 20.40 6.44 -20.95
N ALA A 83 19.41 5.84 -21.63
CA ALA A 83 18.99 4.47 -21.36
C ALA A 83 20.05 3.43 -21.74
N GLU A 84 20.85 3.67 -22.79
CA GLU A 84 22.00 2.81 -23.13
C GLU A 84 23.13 2.94 -22.10
N SER A 85 23.27 4.10 -21.47
CA SER A 85 24.32 4.37 -20.47
C SER A 85 23.95 3.85 -19.07
N LEU A 86 22.67 3.90 -18.70
CA LEU A 86 22.12 3.53 -17.39
C LEU A 86 21.40 2.17 -17.36
N GLY A 87 21.31 1.48 -18.51
CA GLY A 87 20.45 0.32 -18.75
C GLY A 87 21.16 -1.03 -18.82
#